data_AF-A0A9E2ZP24-F1
#
_entry.id   AF-A0A9E2ZP24-F1
#
_cell.length_a   1.000
_cell.length_b   1.000
_cell.length_c   1.000
_cell.angle_alpha   90.00
_cell.angle_beta   90.00
_cell.angle_gamma   90.00
#
_symmetry.space_group_name_H-M   'P 1'
#
loop_
_entity.id
_entity.type
_entity.pdbx_description
1 polymer ?
#
loop_
_entity_poly.entity_id
_entity_poly.type
_entity_poly.pdbx_seq_one_letter_code
_entity_poly.pdbx_strand_id
1 'polypeptide(L)'
;RGPVTVTTVVPGLMRTGSHVQARFAGQPEKEFTWFSLGASLPLVSMDAERAAHQIIEAVRARRAEIILTPIGQVTARTAALMPGLTAAVLHLVNQLVLPAGGQRGDVPGYELSPAMNNRVFGVLTALGQAATRRFNERPSG
;
A
#
# COMPACT_ATOMS: atom_id res chain seq x y z
N ARG A 1 3.81 -38.60 -2.17
CA ARG A 1 3.31 -37.22 -1.92
C ARG A 1 4.48 -36.44 -1.32
N GLY A 2 4.97 -35.39 -1.99
CA GLY A 2 6.06 -34.58 -1.43
C GLY A 2 5.60 -33.77 -0.21
N PRO A 3 6.50 -33.19 0.59
CA PRO A 3 6.13 -32.40 1.75
C PRO A 3 5.28 -31.19 1.34
N VAL A 4 4.28 -30.84 2.17
CA VAL A 4 3.54 -29.59 2.04
C VAL A 4 4.50 -28.44 2.37
N THR A 5 4.50 -27.39 1.56
CA THR A 5 5.35 -26.20 1.75
C THR A 5 4.49 -24.98 1.99
N VAL A 6 4.95 -24.07 2.86
CA VAL A 6 4.31 -22.79 3.16
C VAL A 6 5.27 -21.67 2.79
N THR A 7 4.76 -20.62 2.13
CA THR A 7 5.53 -19.42 1.75
C THR A 7 4.84 -18.20 2.34
N THR A 8 5.53 -17.48 3.22
CA THR A 8 5.06 -16.19 3.76
C THR A 8 5.31 -15.09 2.74
N VAL A 9 4.29 -14.31 2.42
CA VAL A 9 4.41 -13.13 1.55
C VAL A 9 4.25 -11.88 2.40
N VAL A 10 5.24 -10.99 2.34
CA VAL A 10 5.22 -9.68 3.00
C VAL A 10 5.13 -8.60 1.91
N PRO A 11 3.92 -8.16 1.56
CA PRO A 11 3.72 -7.11 0.57
C PRO A 11 3.92 -5.73 1.20
N GLY A 12 4.40 -4.78 0.40
CA GLY A 12 4.20 -3.35 0.67
C GLY A 12 2.89 -2.85 0.04
N LEU A 13 2.74 -1.53 -0.11
CA LEU A 13 1.63 -0.97 -0.87
C LEU A 13 1.68 -1.45 -2.33
N MET A 14 0.50 -1.58 -2.94
CA MET A 14 0.35 -2.06 -4.30
C MET A 14 -0.64 -1.21 -5.09
N ARG A 15 -0.34 -1.00 -6.37
CA ARG A 15 -1.24 -0.39 -7.34
C ARG A 15 -2.31 -1.40 -7.74
N THR A 16 -3.29 -1.58 -6.87
CA THR A 16 -4.50 -2.37 -7.13
C THR A 16 -5.70 -1.49 -7.47
N GLY A 17 -5.64 -0.20 -7.12
CA GLY A 17 -6.78 0.71 -7.26
C GLY A 17 -7.73 0.72 -6.06
N SER A 18 -7.45 -0.07 -5.01
CA SER A 18 -8.33 -0.24 -3.85
C SER A 18 -8.54 1.04 -3.01
N HIS A 19 -7.74 2.08 -3.21
CA HIS A 19 -7.93 3.38 -2.56
C HIS A 19 -9.32 4.00 -2.80
N VAL A 20 -10.01 3.60 -3.87
CA VAL A 20 -11.40 4.04 -4.14
C VAL A 20 -12.44 3.27 -3.32
N GLN A 21 -12.20 2.01 -2.98
CA GLN A 21 -13.11 1.17 -2.18
C GLN A 21 -12.75 1.14 -0.69
N ALA A 22 -11.52 1.51 -0.35
CA ALA A 22 -11.06 1.62 1.02
C ALA A 22 -11.95 2.61 1.79
N ARG A 23 -12.22 2.28 3.05
CA ARG A 23 -13.04 3.09 3.95
C ARG A 23 -12.12 3.87 4.89
N PHE A 24 -12.34 5.16 4.99
CA PHE A 24 -11.49 6.09 5.72
C PHE A 24 -12.29 6.74 6.85
N ALA A 25 -11.69 6.85 8.03
CA ALA A 25 -12.34 7.38 9.22
C ALA A 25 -11.49 8.52 9.82
N GLY A 26 -11.94 9.15 10.90
CA GLY A 26 -11.14 10.20 11.58
C GLY A 26 -10.95 11.47 10.74
N GLN A 27 -9.92 11.51 9.88
CA GLN A 27 -9.68 12.59 8.91
C GLN A 27 -9.80 12.05 7.47
N PRO A 28 -11.02 11.72 6.99
CA PRO A 28 -11.21 10.88 5.80
C PRO A 28 -10.52 11.42 4.55
N GLU A 29 -10.64 12.71 4.25
CA GLU A 29 -10.00 13.32 3.07
C GLU A 29 -8.48 13.25 3.12
N LYS A 30 -7.87 13.44 4.29
CA LYS A 30 -6.41 13.36 4.46
C LYS A 30 -5.93 11.91 4.42
N GLU A 31 -6.64 10.99 5.06
CA GLU A 31 -6.36 9.56 5.00
C GLU A 31 -6.47 9.03 3.58
N PHE A 32 -7.55 9.41 2.88
CA PHE A 32 -7.74 9.13 1.46
C PHE A 32 -6.58 9.67 0.63
N THR A 33 -6.16 10.91 0.85
CA THR A 33 -5.06 11.52 0.11
C THR A 33 -3.75 10.77 0.32
N TRP A 34 -3.36 10.56 1.58
CA TRP A 34 -2.14 9.85 1.95
C TRP A 34 -2.11 8.43 1.36
N PHE A 35 -3.18 7.67 1.59
CA PHE A 35 -3.27 6.29 1.14
C PHE A 35 -3.27 6.20 -0.40
N SER A 36 -4.03 7.06 -1.08
CA SER A 36 -4.07 7.10 -2.54
C SER A 36 -2.72 7.42 -3.15
N LEU A 37 -1.97 8.37 -2.58
CA LEU A 37 -0.62 8.68 -3.04
C LEU A 37 0.32 7.48 -2.82
N GLY A 38 0.31 6.90 -1.61
CA GLY A 38 1.13 5.74 -1.29
C GLY A 38 0.82 4.51 -2.17
N ALA A 39 -0.45 4.29 -2.47
CA ALA A 39 -0.94 3.19 -3.31
C ALA A 39 -0.80 3.45 -4.82
N SER A 40 -0.34 4.63 -5.23
CA SER A 40 -0.19 5.01 -6.64
C SER A 40 1.25 5.25 -7.06
N LEU A 41 2.07 5.88 -6.21
CA LEU A 41 3.39 6.34 -6.59
C LEU A 41 4.35 5.18 -6.84
N PRO A 42 5.17 5.23 -7.90
CA PRO A 42 6.24 4.26 -8.10
C PRO A 42 7.22 4.35 -6.92
N LEU A 43 7.96 3.25 -6.66
CA LEU A 43 8.85 3.05 -5.50
C LEU A 43 8.16 2.86 -4.16
N VAL A 44 7.07 3.59 -3.88
CA VAL A 44 6.27 3.41 -2.67
C VAL A 44 5.35 2.21 -2.81
N SER A 45 4.75 2.04 -4.00
CA SER A 45 3.91 0.91 -4.34
C SER A 45 4.52 -0.01 -5.39
N MET A 46 4.10 -1.27 -5.41
CA MET A 46 4.41 -2.25 -6.46
C MET A 46 3.23 -2.42 -7.42
N ASP A 47 3.50 -2.79 -8.66
CA ASP A 47 2.46 -3.22 -9.60
C ASP A 47 1.88 -4.57 -9.16
N ALA A 48 0.55 -4.71 -9.16
CA ALA A 48 -0.12 -5.88 -8.63
C ALA A 48 0.21 -7.18 -9.41
N GLU A 49 0.41 -7.09 -10.73
CA GLU A 49 0.77 -8.26 -11.53
C GLU A 49 2.23 -8.63 -11.32
N ARG A 50 3.11 -7.64 -11.20
CA ARG A 50 4.51 -7.88 -10.82
C ARG A 50 4.60 -8.55 -9.44
N ALA A 51 3.76 -8.14 -8.49
CA ALA A 51 3.65 -8.79 -7.18
C ALA A 51 3.18 -10.24 -7.34
N ALA A 52 2.11 -10.49 -8.10
CA ALA A 52 1.59 -11.83 -8.37
C ALA A 52 2.65 -12.75 -8.99
N HIS A 53 3.38 -12.28 -10.01
CA HIS A 53 4.49 -13.03 -10.62
C HIS A 53 5.57 -13.40 -9.61
N GLN A 54 6.00 -12.45 -8.76
CA GLN A 54 7.02 -12.73 -7.74
C GLN A 54 6.54 -13.73 -6.68
N ILE A 55 5.26 -13.64 -6.28
CA ILE A 55 4.65 -14.58 -5.34
C ILE A 55 4.63 -15.99 -5.95
N ILE A 56 4.14 -16.13 -7.18
CA ILE A 56 4.07 -17.44 -7.87
C ILE A 56 5.48 -18.05 -7.99
N GLU A 57 6.48 -17.27 -8.38
CA GLU A 57 7.86 -17.77 -8.47
C GLU A 57 8.45 -18.17 -7.11
N ALA A 58 8.13 -17.43 -6.04
CA ALA A 58 8.56 -17.79 -4.69
C ALA A 58 7.92 -19.10 -4.22
N VAL A 59 6.62 -19.29 -4.48
CA VAL A 59 5.87 -20.51 -4.17
C VAL A 59 6.44 -21.69 -4.97
N ARG A 60 6.67 -21.53 -6.28
CA ARG A 60 7.28 -22.58 -7.13
C ARG A 60 8.67 -22.97 -6.65
N ALA A 61 9.45 -22.01 -6.18
CA ALA A 61 10.77 -22.22 -5.60
C ALA A 61 10.74 -22.70 -4.14
N ARG A 62 9.56 -22.90 -3.53
CA ARG A 62 9.38 -23.32 -2.13
C ARG A 62 10.14 -22.44 -1.13
N ARG A 63 10.18 -21.13 -1.39
CA ARG A 63 10.81 -20.19 -0.44
C ARG A 63 9.98 -20.12 0.84
N ALA A 64 10.64 -20.03 1.99
CA ALA A 64 9.95 -19.85 3.27
C ALA A 64 9.28 -18.47 3.37
N GLU A 65 9.91 -17.43 2.80
CA GLU A 65 9.43 -16.04 2.85
C GLU A 65 9.83 -15.26 1.60
N ILE A 66 9.00 -14.29 1.22
CA ILE A 66 9.34 -13.23 0.27
C ILE A 66 8.84 -11.87 0.74
N ILE A 67 9.74 -10.88 0.78
CA ILE A 67 9.41 -9.47 0.95
C ILE A 67 9.44 -8.81 -0.42
N LEU A 68 8.28 -8.35 -0.89
CA LEU A 68 8.11 -7.97 -2.29
C LEU A 68 8.81 -6.65 -2.63
N THR A 69 8.65 -5.63 -1.79
CA THR A 69 9.13 -4.29 -2.12
C THR A 69 10.59 -4.11 -1.73
N PRO A 70 11.41 -3.43 -2.58
CA PRO A 70 12.80 -3.10 -2.21
C PRO A 70 12.89 -2.33 -0.90
N ILE A 71 11.97 -1.38 -0.68
CA ILE A 71 11.91 -0.63 0.58
C ILE A 71 11.60 -1.54 1.77
N GLY A 72 10.70 -2.53 1.61
CA GLY A 72 10.41 -3.50 2.66
C GLY A 72 11.62 -4.37 3.00
N GLN A 73 12.41 -4.79 2.01
CA GLN A 73 13.64 -5.56 2.24
C GLN A 73 14.68 -4.74 3.02
N VAL A 74 14.85 -3.46 2.67
CA VAL A 74 15.73 -2.53 3.40
C VAL A 74 15.23 -2.35 4.83
N THR A 75 13.94 -2.04 5.02
CA THR A 75 13.34 -1.85 6.34
C THR A 75 13.48 -3.09 7.21
N ALA A 76 13.23 -4.29 6.69
CA ALA A 76 13.37 -5.53 7.45
C ALA A 76 14.82 -5.76 7.92
N ARG A 77 15.80 -5.48 7.06
CA ARG A 77 17.24 -5.57 7.41
C ARG A 77 17.62 -4.51 8.43
N THR A 78 17.20 -3.26 8.26
CA THR A 78 17.49 -2.18 9.21
C THR A 78 16.82 -2.42 10.56
N ALA A 79 15.59 -2.93 10.59
CA ALA A 79 14.90 -3.30 11.82
C ALA A 79 15.65 -4.40 12.59
N ALA A 80 16.21 -5.38 11.87
CA ALA A 80 17.01 -6.45 12.48
C ALA A 80 18.35 -5.96 13.04
N LEU A 81 18.98 -4.96 12.41
CA LEU A 81 20.29 -4.43 12.81
C LEU A 81 20.20 -3.27 13.82
N MET A 82 19.18 -2.42 13.69
CA MET A 82 19.04 -1.15 14.40
C MET A 82 17.57 -0.91 14.81
N PRO A 83 17.01 -1.75 15.70
CA PRO A 83 15.59 -1.67 16.06
C PRO A 83 15.20 -0.34 16.71
N GLY A 84 16.07 0.25 17.54
CA GLY A 84 15.83 1.55 18.18
C GLY A 84 15.75 2.71 17.18
N LEU A 85 16.67 2.77 16.20
CA LEU A 85 16.63 3.77 15.14
C LEU A 85 15.38 3.59 14.27
N THR A 86 15.05 2.34 13.93
CA THR A 86 13.87 2.01 13.14
C THR A 86 12.60 2.48 13.84
N ALA A 87 12.45 2.21 15.14
CA ALA A 87 11.32 2.68 15.93
C ALA A 87 11.23 4.21 15.98
N ALA A 88 12.35 4.91 16.14
CA ALA A 88 12.39 6.37 16.14
C ALA A 88 11.95 6.97 14.79
N VAL A 89 12.42 6.41 13.67
CA VAL A 89 12.00 6.84 12.33
C VAL A 89 10.51 6.58 12.10
N LEU A 90 10.01 5.39 12.45
CA LEU A 90 8.59 5.08 12.30
C LEU A 90 7.72 5.98 13.16
N HIS A 91 8.17 6.32 14.37
CA HIS A 91 7.48 7.29 15.23
C HIS A 91 7.42 8.68 14.59
N LEU A 92 8.51 9.14 13.99
CA LEU A 92 8.56 10.42 13.27
C LEU A 92 7.62 10.42 12.06
N VAL A 93 7.62 9.35 11.27
CA VAL A 93 6.69 9.18 10.13
C VAL A 93 5.24 9.21 10.62
N ASN A 94 4.94 8.53 11.73
CA ASN A 94 3.60 8.55 12.31
C ASN A 94 3.16 9.95 12.74
N GLN A 95 4.07 10.77 13.26
CA GLN A 95 3.74 12.14 13.70
C GLN A 95 3.66 13.15 12.56
N LEU A 96 4.53 13.04 11.56
CA LEU A 96 4.68 14.07 10.51
C LEU A 96 3.92 13.76 9.22
N VAL A 97 3.69 12.48 8.93
CA VAL A 97 3.19 12.05 7.62
C VAL A 97 1.79 11.46 7.74
N LEU A 98 1.55 10.60 8.72
CA LEU A 98 0.26 9.92 8.85
C LEU A 98 -0.81 10.87 9.39
N PRO A 99 -2.00 10.92 8.77
CA PRO A 99 -3.14 11.59 9.35
C PRO A 99 -3.52 10.95 10.69
N ALA A 100 -4.02 11.75 11.63
CA ALA A 100 -4.49 11.22 12.91
C ALA A 100 -5.78 10.43 12.67
N GLY A 101 -5.77 9.15 13.07
CA GLY A 101 -6.91 8.24 12.90
C GLY A 101 -8.07 8.53 13.85
N GLY A 102 -9.23 7.95 13.53
CA GLY A 102 -10.43 8.01 14.36
C GLY A 102 -11.36 6.81 14.10
N GLN A 103 -12.23 6.50 15.06
CA GLN A 103 -13.07 5.29 15.02
C GLN A 103 -14.53 5.53 14.61
N ARG A 104 -14.95 6.77 14.37
CA ARG A 104 -16.36 7.10 14.10
C ARG A 104 -16.58 7.48 12.64
N GLY A 105 -17.51 6.77 12.00
CA GLY A 105 -17.96 7.03 10.63
C GLY A 105 -16.86 6.77 9.62
N ASP A 106 -17.00 5.72 8.82
CA ASP A 106 -16.07 5.45 7.73
C ASP A 106 -16.73 5.74 6.37
N VAL A 107 -16.06 6.53 5.55
CA VAL A 107 -16.52 6.96 4.24
C VAL A 107 -15.69 6.23 3.18
N PRO A 108 -16.33 5.61 2.18
CA PRO A 108 -15.59 4.97 1.10
C PRO A 108 -14.86 6.01 0.24
N GLY A 109 -13.66 5.66 -0.25
CA GLY A 109 -12.77 6.56 -0.98
C GLY A 109 -13.38 7.19 -2.23
N TYR A 110 -14.29 6.50 -2.92
CA TYR A 110 -14.96 7.00 -4.12
C TYR A 110 -15.92 8.18 -3.83
N GLU A 111 -16.29 8.41 -2.57
CA GLU A 111 -17.11 9.55 -2.12
C GLU A 111 -16.24 10.73 -1.63
N LEU A 112 -14.92 10.53 -1.49
CA LEU A 112 -14.02 11.51 -0.90
C LEU A 112 -13.31 12.35 -1.96
N SER A 113 -13.03 13.61 -1.58
CA SER A 113 -12.12 14.49 -2.32
C SER A 113 -10.75 14.53 -1.62
N PRO A 114 -9.65 14.67 -2.36
CA PRO A 114 -8.34 14.75 -1.75
C PRO A 114 -8.16 16.10 -1.03
N ALA A 115 -7.48 16.08 0.11
CA ALA A 115 -7.06 17.24 0.89
C ALA A 115 -5.86 17.98 0.25
N MET A 116 -5.83 18.06 -1.09
CA MET A 116 -4.83 18.78 -1.87
C MET A 116 -5.39 19.17 -3.24
N ASN A 117 -4.62 19.89 -4.05
CA ASN A 117 -5.07 20.27 -5.39
C ASN A 117 -5.45 19.05 -6.26
N ASN A 118 -6.70 19.01 -6.74
CA ASN A 118 -7.24 17.88 -7.51
C ASN A 118 -6.45 17.56 -8.80
N ARG A 119 -5.88 18.56 -9.48
CA ARG A 119 -5.10 18.31 -10.71
C ARG A 119 -3.77 17.64 -10.37
N VAL A 120 -3.07 18.17 -9.37
CA VAL A 120 -1.80 17.60 -8.89
C VAL A 120 -2.04 16.17 -8.39
N PHE A 121 -3.09 15.98 -7.58
CA PHE A 121 -3.49 14.67 -7.10
C PHE A 121 -3.77 13.69 -8.24
N GLY A 122 -4.50 14.12 -9.28
CA GLY A 122 -4.79 13.30 -10.45
C GLY A 122 -3.55 12.83 -11.19
N VAL A 123 -2.53 13.70 -11.31
CA VAL A 123 -1.24 13.34 -11.92
C VAL A 123 -0.46 12.36 -11.03
N LEU A 124 -0.35 12.64 -9.73
CA LEU A 124 0.39 11.78 -8.79
C LEU A 124 -0.26 10.40 -8.59
N THR A 125 -1.58 10.32 -8.78
CA THR A 125 -2.35 9.07 -8.65
C THR A 125 -2.65 8.38 -9.98
N ALA A 126 -2.13 8.87 -11.10
CA ALA A 126 -2.46 8.37 -12.43
C ALA A 126 -2.26 6.86 -12.59
N LEU A 127 -1.19 6.31 -12.02
CA LEU A 127 -0.93 4.86 -12.04
C LEU A 127 -1.91 4.06 -11.17
N GLY A 128 -2.32 4.60 -10.01
CA GLY A 128 -3.35 4.00 -9.18
C GLY A 128 -4.71 4.03 -9.85
N GLN A 129 -5.06 5.12 -10.53
CA GLN A 129 -6.30 5.23 -11.30
C GLN A 129 -6.32 4.29 -12.51
N ALA A 130 -5.18 4.05 -13.16
CA ALA A 130 -5.05 3.04 -14.19
C ALA A 130 -5.31 1.63 -13.62
N ALA A 131 -4.78 1.32 -12.44
CA ALA A 131 -5.05 0.07 -11.74
C ALA A 131 -6.53 -0.06 -11.37
N THR A 132 -7.18 1.00 -10.88
CA THR A 132 -8.62 1.02 -10.58
C THR A 132 -9.47 0.59 -11.79
N ARG A 133 -9.12 1.06 -12.99
CA ARG A 133 -9.80 0.64 -14.23
C ARG A 133 -9.48 -0.80 -14.60
N ARG A 134 -8.22 -1.21 -14.48
CA ARG A 134 -7.76 -2.54 -14.86
C ARG A 134 -8.38 -3.64 -13.99
N PHE A 135 -8.54 -3.38 -12.71
CA PHE A 135 -9.02 -4.35 -11.72
C PHE A 135 -10.48 -4.14 -11.31
N ASN A 136 -11.23 -3.35 -12.08
CA ASN A 136 -12.67 -3.12 -11.88
C ASN A 136 -13.03 -2.62 -10.47
N GLU A 137 -12.21 -1.74 -9.89
CA GLU A 137 -12.41 -1.19 -8.55
C GLU A 137 -13.41 -0.02 -8.54
N ARG A 138 -13.89 0.45 -9.69
CA ARG A 138 -14.94 1.48 -9.71
C ARG A 138 -16.26 0.90 -9.21
N PRO A 139 -17.04 1.64 -8.39
CA PRO A 139 -18.39 1.22 -8.07
C PRO A 139 -19.18 0.97 -9.35
N SER A 140 -19.80 -0.20 -9.46
CA SER A 140 -20.82 -0.47 -10.47
C SER A 140 -22.04 0.36 -10.09
N GLY A 141 -22.32 1.40 -10.89
CA GLY A 141 -23.53 2.23 -10.76
C GLY A 141 -24.80 1.48 -11.11
#